data_AF-A0AAE1R3J9-F1
#
_entry.id   AF-A0AAE1R3J9-F1
#
_cell.length_a   1.000
_cell.length_b   1.000
_cell.length_c   1.000
_cell.angle_alpha   90.00
_cell.angle_beta   90.00
_cell.angle_gamma   90.00
#
_symmetry.space_group_name_H-M   'P 1'
#
loop_
_entity.id
_entity.type
_entity.pdbx_description
1 polymer ?
#
loop_
_entity_poly.entity_id
_entity_poly.type
_entity_poly.pdbx_seq_one_letter_code
_entity_poly.pdbx_strand_id
1 'polypeptide(L)'
;MRNTSSLKQEFLKKWIQALKACSAKKKEMSIMERKKAIKLSADLAMASTRNSTTYWSHALMANASQDNKNKFIVPHILGNNDSDQRIKRLAMSHKNMRSKKILKKSCSISRRSKKMVLGRRIARRVLVKKRTQVLKGLVPGGEYMDDTCLIKETLDYILSLRVQVDVMRYLTNNATHELSHTTTTS
;
A
#
# COMPACT_ATOMS: atom_id res chain seq x y z
N MET A 1 -10.89 -10.33 13.06
CA MET A 1 -9.80 -10.44 12.06
C MET A 1 -10.30 -11.32 10.92
N ARG A 2 -10.13 -10.93 9.64
CA ARG A 2 -10.52 -11.82 8.52
C ARG A 2 -9.65 -13.09 8.55
N ASN A 3 -10.25 -14.24 8.21
CA ASN A 3 -9.51 -15.49 8.12
C ASN A 3 -8.38 -15.35 7.08
N THR A 4 -7.16 -15.76 7.45
CA THR A 4 -5.99 -15.65 6.57
C THR A 4 -6.11 -16.58 5.37
N SER A 5 -6.77 -17.74 5.50
CA SER A 5 -6.99 -18.66 4.38
C SER A 5 -7.94 -18.09 3.34
N SER A 6 -9.04 -17.47 3.79
CA SER A 6 -10.00 -16.83 2.89
C SER A 6 -9.40 -15.61 2.17
N LEU A 7 -8.53 -14.85 2.86
CA LEU A 7 -7.78 -13.76 2.23
C LEU A 7 -6.81 -14.23 1.15
N LYS A 8 -6.11 -15.34 1.37
CA LYS A 8 -5.21 -15.95 0.36
C LYS A 8 -5.99 -16.40 -0.86
N GLN A 9 -7.14 -17.05 -0.67
CA GLN A 9 -8.02 -17.48 -1.77
C GLN A 9 -8.61 -16.29 -2.54
N GLU A 10 -9.08 -15.26 -1.84
CA GLU A 10 -9.62 -14.05 -2.45
C GLU A 10 -8.56 -13.32 -3.27
N PHE A 11 -7.37 -13.16 -2.71
CA PHE A 11 -6.22 -12.59 -3.40
C PHE A 11 -5.86 -13.39 -4.65
N LEU A 12 -5.73 -14.72 -4.55
CA LEU A 12 -5.39 -15.58 -5.68
C LEU A 12 -6.43 -15.47 -6.81
N LYS A 13 -7.72 -15.50 -6.47
CA LYS A 13 -8.81 -15.34 -7.45
C LYS A 13 -8.69 -14.01 -8.19
N LYS A 14 -8.54 -12.91 -7.45
CA LYS A 14 -8.37 -11.56 -8.01
C LYS A 14 -7.09 -11.44 -8.83
N TRP A 15 -6.01 -12.10 -8.41
CA TRP A 15 -4.73 -12.08 -9.10
C TRP A 15 -4.76 -12.83 -10.42
N ILE A 16 -5.40 -14.00 -10.49
CA ILE A 16 -5.62 -14.73 -11.74
C ILE A 16 -6.44 -13.87 -12.72
N GLN A 17 -7.50 -13.21 -12.25
CA GLN A 17 -8.29 -12.29 -13.07
C GLN A 17 -7.44 -11.13 -13.60
N ALA A 18 -6.58 -10.56 -12.75
CA ALA A 18 -5.66 -9.49 -13.14
C ALA A 18 -4.64 -9.92 -14.18
N LEU A 19 -4.05 -11.10 -14.01
CA LEU A 19 -3.09 -11.68 -14.95
C LEU A 19 -3.72 -11.91 -16.31
N LYS A 20 -4.94 -12.49 -16.36
CA LYS A 20 -5.69 -12.69 -17.60
C LYS A 20 -5.97 -11.38 -18.34
N ALA A 21 -6.34 -10.34 -17.61
CA ALA A 21 -6.59 -9.01 -18.18
C ALA A 21 -5.30 -8.35 -18.72
N CYS A 22 -4.16 -8.56 -18.05
CA CYS A 22 -2.86 -8.11 -18.54
C CYS A 22 -2.41 -8.88 -19.79
N SER A 23 -2.58 -10.21 -19.83
CA SER A 23 -2.18 -11.04 -20.97
C SER A 23 -3.05 -10.82 -22.21
N ALA A 24 -4.33 -10.51 -22.03
CA ALA A 24 -5.26 -10.22 -23.14
C ALA A 24 -4.85 -8.99 -23.96
N LYS A 25 -4.05 -8.07 -23.39
CA LYS A 25 -3.64 -6.84 -24.09
C LYS A 25 -2.52 -7.03 -25.11
N LYS A 26 -1.61 -7.97 -24.86
CA LYS A 26 -0.42 -8.14 -25.70
C LYS A 26 0.02 -9.59 -25.64
N LYS A 27 -0.16 -10.32 -26.74
CA LYS A 27 0.20 -11.73 -26.86
C LYS A 27 1.71 -11.95 -26.73
N GLU A 28 2.52 -11.03 -27.26
CA GLU A 28 3.98 -11.05 -27.14
C GLU A 28 4.49 -9.89 -26.29
N MET A 29 5.05 -10.23 -25.12
CA MET A 29 5.62 -9.26 -24.21
C MET A 29 7.12 -9.51 -24.04
N SER A 30 7.91 -8.44 -24.09
CA SER A 30 9.30 -8.47 -23.64
C SER A 30 9.37 -8.87 -22.16
N ILE A 31 10.53 -9.37 -21.72
CA ILE A 31 10.75 -9.77 -20.31
C ILE A 31 10.43 -8.60 -19.36
N MET A 32 10.81 -7.37 -19.72
CA MET A 32 10.54 -6.17 -18.94
C MET A 32 9.06 -5.85 -18.84
N GLU A 33 8.30 -6.01 -19.94
CA GLU A 33 6.84 -5.83 -19.94
C GLU A 33 6.16 -6.91 -19.11
N ARG A 34 6.61 -8.18 -19.20
CA ARG A 34 6.09 -9.27 -18.37
C ARG A 34 6.30 -9.00 -16.88
N LYS A 35 7.50 -8.57 -16.48
CA LYS A 35 7.79 -8.19 -15.09
C LYS A 35 6.88 -7.07 -14.60
N LYS A 36 6.66 -6.04 -15.41
CA LYS A 36 5.75 -4.92 -15.09
C LYS A 36 4.30 -5.39 -14.98
N ALA A 37 3.84 -6.22 -15.91
CA ALA A 37 2.48 -6.78 -15.91
C ALA A 37 2.21 -7.65 -14.68
N ILE A 38 3.17 -8.51 -14.30
CA ILE A 38 3.08 -9.33 -13.08
C ILE A 38 2.99 -8.43 -11.84
N LYS A 39 3.88 -7.44 -11.70
CA LYS A 39 3.85 -6.50 -10.58
C LYS A 39 2.50 -5.77 -10.50
N LEU A 40 2.07 -5.17 -11.60
CA LEU A 40 0.81 -4.43 -11.70
C LEU A 40 -0.39 -5.32 -11.34
N SER A 41 -0.43 -6.54 -11.87
CA SER A 41 -1.52 -7.48 -11.59
C SER A 41 -1.61 -7.83 -10.11
N ALA A 42 -0.47 -7.98 -9.43
CA ALA A 42 -0.42 -8.26 -8.00
C ALA A 42 -0.85 -7.04 -7.18
N ASP A 43 -0.34 -5.84 -7.51
CA ASP A 43 -0.72 -4.58 -6.83
C ASP A 43 -2.24 -4.34 -6.92
N LEU A 44 -2.83 -4.56 -8.10
CA LEU A 44 -4.26 -4.39 -8.32
C LEU A 44 -5.08 -5.47 -7.58
N ALA A 45 -4.63 -6.72 -7.60
CA ALA A 45 -5.29 -7.80 -6.86
C ALA A 45 -5.25 -7.59 -5.34
N MET A 46 -4.11 -7.13 -4.80
CA MET A 46 -3.99 -6.75 -3.38
C MET A 46 -4.97 -5.64 -3.02
N ALA A 47 -4.99 -4.57 -3.81
CA ALA A 47 -5.89 -3.43 -3.57
C ALA A 47 -7.37 -3.85 -3.64
N SER A 48 -7.74 -4.64 -4.65
CA SER A 48 -9.09 -5.16 -4.81
C SER A 48 -9.49 -6.10 -3.67
N THR A 49 -8.59 -6.90 -3.10
CA THR A 49 -8.87 -7.80 -1.94
C THR A 49 -9.25 -7.02 -0.67
N ARG A 50 -8.86 -5.75 -0.59
CA ARG A 50 -9.31 -4.82 0.46
C ARG A 50 -10.54 -4.01 0.07
N ASN A 51 -11.20 -4.37 -1.03
CA ASN A 51 -12.36 -3.67 -1.59
C ASN A 51 -12.11 -2.16 -1.75
N SER A 52 -10.85 -1.76 -1.97
CA SER A 52 -10.46 -0.36 -2.05
C SER A 52 -11.02 0.48 -0.89
N THR A 53 -10.91 -0.02 0.34
CA THR A 53 -11.39 0.69 1.55
C THR A 53 -10.28 1.37 2.35
N THR A 54 -9.03 1.06 2.01
CA THR A 54 -7.84 1.54 2.72
C THR A 54 -7.12 2.58 1.86
N TYR A 55 -6.49 3.56 2.50
CA TYR A 55 -5.74 4.60 1.79
C TYR A 55 -4.64 4.01 0.90
N TRP A 56 -3.92 2.99 1.40
CA TRP A 56 -2.87 2.35 0.60
C TRP A 56 -3.43 1.61 -0.62
N SER A 57 -4.60 0.96 -0.49
CA SER A 57 -5.23 0.28 -1.63
C SER A 57 -5.67 1.26 -2.71
N HIS A 58 -6.20 2.42 -2.34
CA HIS A 58 -6.53 3.48 -3.28
C HIS A 58 -5.29 4.05 -3.97
N ALA A 59 -4.20 4.25 -3.22
CA ALA A 59 -2.96 4.75 -3.79
C ALA A 59 -2.39 3.79 -4.85
N LEU A 60 -2.41 2.48 -4.61
CA LEU A 60 -2.02 1.48 -5.60
C LEU A 60 -2.88 1.53 -6.86
N MET A 61 -4.20 1.68 -6.71
CA MET A 61 -5.12 1.78 -7.84
C MET A 61 -4.94 3.07 -8.63
N ALA A 62 -4.73 4.20 -7.96
CA ALA A 62 -4.44 5.47 -8.60
C ALA A 62 -3.14 5.37 -9.41
N ASN A 63 -2.09 4.78 -8.84
CA ASN A 63 -0.82 4.54 -9.53
C ASN A 63 -0.99 3.62 -10.75
N ALA A 64 -1.82 2.57 -10.65
CA ALA A 64 -2.14 1.68 -11.76
C ALA A 64 -2.91 2.38 -12.88
N SER A 65 -3.80 3.33 -12.54
CA SER A 65 -4.63 4.05 -13.51
C SER A 65 -3.91 5.18 -14.26
N GLN A 66 -2.79 5.69 -13.75
CA GLN A 66 -2.04 6.77 -14.41
C GLN A 66 -1.30 6.31 -15.68
N ASP A 67 -1.04 5.01 -15.81
CA ASP A 67 -0.57 4.46 -17.07
C ASP A 67 -1.77 4.33 -18.03
N ASN A 68 -1.81 5.17 -19.07
CA ASN A 68 -2.88 5.22 -20.08
C ASN A 68 -3.22 3.83 -20.65
N LYS A 69 -2.23 2.92 -20.65
CA LYS A 69 -2.45 1.54 -21.10
C LYS A 69 -3.37 0.77 -20.16
N ASN A 70 -3.39 1.08 -18.86
CA ASN A 70 -3.98 0.26 -17.79
C ASN A 70 -5.38 0.69 -17.33
N LYS A 71 -5.88 1.83 -17.83
CA LYS A 71 -7.20 2.39 -17.52
C LYS A 71 -8.38 1.40 -17.73
N PHE A 72 -8.24 0.45 -18.65
CA PHE A 72 -9.29 -0.55 -18.95
C PHE A 72 -9.27 -1.81 -18.04
N ILE A 73 -8.18 -2.06 -17.31
CA ILE A 73 -8.06 -3.26 -16.44
C ILE A 73 -8.75 -2.99 -15.10
N VAL A 74 -8.58 -1.79 -14.56
CA VAL A 74 -9.09 -1.42 -13.23
C VAL A 74 -10.60 -1.66 -13.12
N PRO A 75 -11.46 -1.28 -14.10
CA PRO A 75 -12.90 -1.55 -14.04
C PRO A 75 -13.25 -3.04 -14.11
N HIS A 76 -12.51 -3.82 -14.91
CA HIS A 76 -12.78 -5.26 -15.11
C HIS A 76 -12.48 -6.10 -13.86
N ILE A 77 -11.60 -5.63 -12.98
CA ILE A 77 -11.25 -6.33 -11.72
C ILE A 77 -12.07 -5.81 -10.54
N LEU A 78 -12.43 -4.52 -10.58
CA LEU A 78 -13.12 -3.86 -9.47
C LEU A 78 -14.65 -4.01 -9.53
N GLY A 79 -15.20 -4.29 -10.71
CA GLY A 79 -16.62 -4.05 -10.95
C GLY A 79 -16.89 -2.55 -11.11
N ASN A 80 -17.89 -2.20 -11.89
CA ASN A 80 -18.24 -0.83 -12.25
C ASN A 80 -18.86 -0.10 -11.05
N ASN A 81 -18.05 0.32 -10.10
CA ASN A 81 -18.49 1.04 -8.91
C ASN A 81 -18.08 2.50 -9.05
N ASP A 82 -19.07 3.41 -9.07
CA ASP A 82 -19.03 4.89 -9.21
C ASP A 82 -18.22 5.65 -8.13
N SER A 83 -17.18 5.01 -7.61
CA SER A 83 -16.28 5.49 -6.56
C SER A 83 -15.29 6.55 -7.03
N ASP A 84 -15.13 6.74 -8.35
CA ASP A 84 -14.28 7.78 -8.97
C ASP A 84 -14.65 9.21 -8.52
N GLN A 85 -15.91 9.47 -8.15
CA GLN A 85 -16.34 10.77 -7.63
C GLN A 85 -16.02 11.02 -6.14
N ARG A 86 -15.69 9.99 -5.36
CA ARG A 86 -15.23 10.15 -3.96
C ARG A 86 -13.73 10.42 -3.88
N ILE A 87 -12.96 9.97 -4.86
CA ILE A 87 -11.50 10.05 -4.91
C ILE A 87 -11.00 11.50 -4.96
N LYS A 88 -11.71 12.41 -5.64
CA LYS A 88 -11.31 13.84 -5.73
C LYS A 88 -11.61 14.66 -4.47
N ARG A 89 -12.55 14.24 -3.63
CA ARG A 89 -13.02 15.04 -2.49
C ARG A 89 -12.18 14.89 -1.22
N LEU A 90 -11.53 13.73 -1.04
CA LEU A 90 -10.70 13.48 0.15
C LEU A 90 -9.29 14.08 0.06
N ALA A 91 -8.85 14.49 -1.14
CA ALA A 91 -7.54 15.09 -1.37
C ALA A 91 -7.48 16.62 -1.10
N MET A 92 -8.61 17.29 -0.82
CA MET A 92 -8.74 18.75 -0.97
C MET A 92 -9.35 19.50 0.23
N SER A 93 -9.44 18.91 1.42
CA SER A 93 -10.03 19.60 2.58
C SER A 93 -9.18 19.55 3.84
N HIS A 94 -8.13 20.38 3.87
CA HIS A 94 -7.60 20.92 5.13
C HIS A 94 -7.10 22.36 4.92
N LYS A 95 -8.01 23.29 4.57
CA LYS A 95 -7.79 24.72 4.83
C LYS A 95 -7.93 24.95 6.32
N ASN A 96 -6.84 24.84 7.08
CA ASN A 96 -6.83 25.24 8.48
C ASN A 96 -6.18 26.60 8.62
N MET A 97 -7.05 27.60 8.64
CA MET A 97 -6.92 28.91 9.27
C MET A 97 -6.07 28.84 10.55
N ARG A 98 -5.03 29.67 10.67
CA ARG A 98 -4.27 29.77 11.91
C ARG A 98 -3.87 31.21 12.24
N SER A 99 -4.84 32.00 12.66
CA SER A 99 -4.64 33.24 13.39
C SER A 99 -4.71 32.94 14.89
N LYS A 100 -3.59 32.96 15.62
CA LYS A 100 -3.52 33.37 17.05
C LYS A 100 -2.13 33.92 17.37
N LYS A 101 -2.08 35.24 17.52
CA LYS A 101 -0.99 36.03 18.11
C LYS A 101 -0.86 35.60 19.58
N ILE A 102 0.30 35.11 20.00
CA ILE A 102 0.57 34.77 21.41
C ILE A 102 1.56 35.80 21.95
N LEU A 103 1.08 36.61 22.89
CA LEU A 103 1.88 37.52 23.69
C LEU A 103 2.98 36.76 24.44
N LYS A 104 4.23 37.20 24.26
CA LYS A 104 5.36 36.79 25.11
C LYS A 104 5.19 37.46 26.48
N LYS A 105 5.06 36.67 27.54
CA LYS A 105 5.34 37.12 28.91
C LYS A 105 6.35 36.17 29.57
N SER A 106 7.32 36.78 30.21
CA SER A 106 8.50 36.22 30.87
C SER A 106 8.13 35.34 32.08
N CYS A 107 8.99 34.34 32.36
CA CYS A 107 9.41 33.96 33.71
C CYS A 107 10.61 33.00 33.60
N SER A 108 11.79 33.53 33.87
CA SER A 108 12.95 32.78 34.33
C SER A 108 12.71 32.36 35.78
N ILE A 109 12.94 31.09 36.13
CA ILE A 109 13.59 30.60 37.37
C ILE A 109 13.52 29.06 37.41
N SER A 110 14.64 28.43 37.78
CA SER A 110 14.88 26.99 38.02
C SER A 110 15.00 26.05 36.79
N ARG A 111 16.18 25.99 36.15
CA ARG A 111 16.45 25.11 34.97
C ARG A 111 17.86 24.49 34.92
N ARG A 112 18.29 23.70 35.91
CA ARG A 112 19.46 22.81 35.74
C ARG A 112 19.12 21.31 35.68
N SER A 113 18.30 20.76 36.57
CA SER A 113 17.94 19.33 36.53
C SER A 113 16.89 18.96 35.44
N LYS A 114 15.92 19.83 35.14
CA LYS A 114 14.86 19.57 34.14
C LYS A 114 15.33 19.63 32.66
N LYS A 115 16.52 20.18 32.37
CA LYS A 115 17.04 20.34 31.00
C LYS A 115 17.41 19.01 30.35
N MET A 116 18.01 18.08 31.10
CA MET A 116 18.48 16.80 30.54
C MET A 116 17.31 15.88 30.16
N VAL A 117 16.26 15.84 31.00
CA VAL A 117 15.03 15.07 30.72
C VAL A 117 14.25 15.66 29.55
N LEU A 118 14.20 17.00 29.44
CA LEU A 118 13.57 17.68 28.31
C LEU A 118 14.34 17.46 27.00
N GLY A 119 15.68 17.52 27.03
CA GLY A 119 16.55 17.19 25.89
C GLY A 119 16.31 15.77 25.38
N ARG A 120 16.23 14.79 26.28
CA ARG A 120 15.90 13.39 25.92
C ARG A 120 14.49 13.26 25.31
N ARG A 121 13.49 13.98 25.82
CA ARG A 121 12.13 13.99 25.25
C ARG A 121 12.09 14.63 23.86
N ILE A 122 12.81 15.73 23.65
CA ILE A 122 12.92 16.41 22.35
C ILE A 122 13.63 15.51 21.35
N ALA A 123 14.77 14.92 21.72
CA ALA A 123 15.50 13.98 20.87
C ALA A 123 14.64 12.78 20.46
N ARG A 124 13.86 12.20 21.39
CA ARG A 124 12.89 11.13 21.08
C ARG A 124 11.81 11.60 20.10
N ARG A 125 11.23 12.79 20.29
CA ARG A 125 10.23 13.33 19.35
C ARG A 125 10.81 13.54 17.95
N VAL A 126 12.03 14.07 17.85
CA VAL A 126 12.71 14.26 16.56
C VAL A 126 12.97 12.92 15.88
N LEU A 127 13.43 11.90 16.63
CA LEU A 127 13.63 10.55 16.11
C LEU A 127 12.32 9.92 15.62
N VAL A 128 11.24 10.02 16.40
CA VAL A 128 9.91 9.52 16.00
C VAL A 128 9.47 10.21 14.71
N LYS A 129 9.58 11.54 14.61
CA LYS A 129 9.23 12.27 13.38
C LYS A 129 10.02 11.77 12.16
N LYS A 130 11.34 11.54 12.30
CA LYS A 130 12.16 11.00 11.22
C LYS A 130 11.69 9.60 10.79
N ARG A 131 11.43 8.71 11.76
CA ARG A 131 10.94 7.35 11.48
C ARG A 131 9.55 7.37 10.84
N THR A 132 8.66 8.23 11.31
CA THR A 132 7.34 8.44 10.71
C THR A 132 7.49 8.89 9.26
N GLN A 133 8.39 9.82 8.96
CA GLN A 133 8.62 10.28 7.59
C GLN A 133 9.11 9.16 6.67
N VAL A 134 10.02 8.31 7.15
CA VAL A 134 10.45 7.11 6.41
C VAL A 134 9.26 6.18 6.16
N LEU A 135 8.44 5.93 7.19
CA LEU A 135 7.27 5.06 7.06
C LEU A 135 6.25 5.59 6.05
N LYS A 136 6.03 6.91 6.02
CA LYS A 136 5.16 7.56 5.04
C LYS A 136 5.59 7.32 3.58
N GLY A 137 6.89 7.20 3.32
CA GLY A 137 7.41 6.87 1.99
C GLY A 137 7.39 5.37 1.65
N LEU A 138 7.22 4.49 2.65
CA LEU A 138 7.16 3.04 2.44
C LEU A 138 5.74 2.53 2.18
N VAL A 139 4.74 3.17 2.80
CA VAL A 139 3.33 2.81 2.61
C VAL A 139 2.79 3.56 1.39
N PRO A 140 2.14 2.88 0.42
CA PRO A 140 1.51 3.56 -0.70
C PRO A 140 0.56 4.66 -0.22
N GLY A 141 0.76 5.90 -0.67
CA GLY A 141 -0.04 7.06 -0.26
C GLY A 141 0.19 7.53 1.19
N GLY A 142 1.19 7.00 1.89
CA GLY A 142 1.50 7.33 3.29
C GLY A 142 1.87 8.79 3.52
N GLU A 143 2.38 9.47 2.51
CA GLU A 143 2.69 10.91 2.51
C GLU A 143 1.48 11.77 2.90
N TYR A 144 0.27 11.33 2.53
CA TYR A 144 -0.99 12.04 2.76
C TYR A 144 -1.71 11.61 4.04
N MET A 145 -1.16 10.66 4.81
CA MET A 145 -1.79 10.13 6.02
C MET A 145 -1.37 10.89 7.28
N ASP A 146 -2.25 10.99 8.27
CA ASP A 146 -1.86 11.39 9.63
C ASP A 146 -1.17 10.22 10.37
N ASP A 147 -0.46 10.53 11.46
CA ASP A 147 0.35 9.55 12.19
C ASP A 147 -0.46 8.37 12.74
N THR A 148 -1.73 8.56 13.10
CA THR A 148 -2.58 7.48 13.65
C THR A 148 -3.12 6.57 12.55
N CYS A 149 -3.60 7.14 11.45
CA CYS A 149 -4.01 6.36 10.28
C CYS A 149 -2.83 5.61 9.66
N LEU A 150 -1.65 6.23 9.61
CA LEU A 150 -0.44 5.63 9.04
C LEU A 150 -0.11 4.29 9.69
N ILE A 151 -0.16 4.19 11.02
CA ILE A 151 0.14 2.94 11.73
C ILE A 151 -0.90 1.85 11.40
N LYS A 152 -2.19 2.22 11.39
CA LYS A 152 -3.28 1.29 11.05
C LYS A 152 -3.15 0.76 9.62
N GLU A 153 -2.92 1.65 8.66
CA GLU A 153 -2.73 1.34 7.25
C GLU A 153 -1.46 0.50 7.03
N THR A 154 -0.38 0.79 7.75
CA THR A 154 0.87 0.01 7.71
C THR A 154 0.63 -1.43 8.12
N LEU A 155 -0.09 -1.66 9.23
CA LEU A 155 -0.39 -3.02 9.70
C LEU A 155 -1.20 -3.80 8.68
N ASP A 156 -2.19 -3.16 8.07
CA ASP A 156 -3.01 -3.78 7.02
C ASP A 156 -2.22 -4.07 5.76
N TYR A 157 -1.33 -3.15 5.36
CA TYR A 157 -0.46 -3.33 4.20
C TYR A 157 0.56 -4.45 4.41
N ILE A 158 1.17 -4.56 5.60
CA ILE A 158 2.07 -5.67 5.96
C ILE A 158 1.34 -7.01 5.85
N LEU A 159 0.11 -7.10 6.37
CA LEU A 159 -0.69 -8.33 6.26
C LEU A 159 -0.97 -8.68 4.79
N SER A 160 -1.25 -7.68 3.96
CA SER A 160 -1.52 -7.87 2.53
C SER A 160 -0.26 -8.31 1.77
N LEU A 161 0.90 -7.75 2.09
CA LEU A 161 2.20 -8.16 1.55
C LEU A 161 2.52 -9.62 1.93
N ARG A 162 2.26 -10.03 3.17
CA ARG A 162 2.43 -11.43 3.60
C ARG A 162 1.55 -12.37 2.79
N VAL A 163 0.28 -12.03 2.60
CA VAL A 163 -0.65 -12.80 1.76
C VAL A 163 -0.14 -12.93 0.33
N GLN A 164 0.32 -11.82 -0.27
CA GLN A 164 0.90 -11.82 -1.61
C GLN A 164 2.10 -12.78 -1.69
N VAL A 165 3.08 -12.64 -0.80
CA VAL A 165 4.30 -13.46 -0.79
C VAL A 165 3.99 -14.93 -0.56
N ASP A 166 3.08 -15.24 0.37
CA ASP A 166 2.69 -16.62 0.67
C ASP A 166 2.07 -17.31 -0.56
N VAL A 167 1.16 -16.64 -1.26
CA VAL A 167 0.53 -17.19 -2.48
C VAL A 167 1.56 -17.35 -3.60
N MET A 168 2.44 -16.37 -3.80
CA MET A 168 3.50 -16.48 -4.80
C MET A 168 4.44 -17.65 -4.54
N ARG A 169 4.89 -17.82 -3.29
CA ARG A 169 5.74 -18.95 -2.89
C ARG A 169 5.04 -20.29 -3.09
N TYR A 170 3.76 -20.38 -2.73
CA TYR A 170 2.96 -21.58 -2.96
C TYR A 170 2.95 -21.97 -4.44
N LEU A 171 2.70 -21.01 -5.35
CA LEU A 171 2.72 -21.29 -6.79
C LEU A 171 4.10 -21.70 -7.29
N THR A 172 5.17 -21.03 -6.85
CA THR A 172 6.54 -21.39 -7.23
C THR A 172 6.90 -22.79 -6.79
N ASN A 173 6.60 -23.17 -5.55
CA ASN A 173 6.93 -24.50 -5.02
C ASN A 173 6.17 -25.62 -5.77
N ASN A 174 4.90 -25.40 -6.10
CA ASN A 174 4.13 -26.37 -6.88
C ASN A 174 4.65 -26.47 -8.32
N ALA A 175 4.97 -25.35 -8.97
CA ALA A 175 5.55 -25.35 -10.31
C ALA A 175 6.91 -26.08 -10.37
N THR A 176 7.75 -25.94 -9.34
CA THR A 176 9.03 -26.67 -9.28
C THR A 176 8.85 -28.17 -9.10
N HIS A 177 7.78 -28.61 -8.41
CA HIS A 177 7.49 -30.02 -8.19
C HIS A 177 6.97 -30.71 -9.46
N GLU A 178 6.23 -30.00 -10.31
CA GLU A 178 5.79 -30.54 -11.61
C GLU A 178 6.95 -30.74 -12.60
N LEU A 179 8.00 -29.92 -12.52
CA LEU A 179 9.21 -30.06 -13.35
C LEU A 179 10.11 -31.26 -12.96
N SER A 180 10.08 -31.69 -11.70
CA SER A 180 10.84 -32.88 -11.24
C SER A 180 10.17 -34.21 -11.61
N HIS A 181 8.86 -34.24 -11.82
CA HIS A 181 8.16 -35.47 -12.22
C HIS A 181 8.25 -35.76 -13.73
N THR A 182 8.49 -34.75 -14.58
CA THR A 182 8.61 -34.92 -16.03
C THR A 182 9.99 -35.39 -16.49
N THR A 183 11.00 -35.31 -15.63
CA THR A 183 12.39 -35.71 -15.92
C THR A 183 12.70 -37.17 -15.57
N THR A 184 11.75 -37.92 -14.99
CA THR A 184 11.96 -39.32 -14.56
C THR A 184 11.29 -40.36 -15.48
N THR A 185 10.67 -39.93 -16.59
CA THR A 185 9.97 -40.81 -17.54
C THR A 185 10.58 -40.84 -18.95
N SER A 186 11.89 -40.59 -19.08
CA SER A 186 12.64 -40.82 -20.32
C SER A 186 13.68 -41.91 -20.15
#